data_AF-A0AAJ7T842-F1
#
_entry.id   AF-A0AAJ7T842-F1
#
_cell.length_a   1.000
_cell.length_b   1.000
_cell.length_c   1.000
_cell.angle_alpha   90.00
_cell.angle_beta   90.00
_cell.angle_gamma   90.00
#
_symmetry.space_group_name_H-M   'P 1'
#
loop_
_entity.id
_entity.type
_entity.pdbx_description
1 polymer ?
#
loop_
_entity_poly.entity_id
_entity_poly.type
_entity_poly.pdbx_seq_one_letter_code
_entity_poly.pdbx_strand_id
1 'polypeptide(L)'
;MRFRAKLVDVGCINHFIRLLTCISKLTKACTMRITPDHLHFTLSDRASQGAMGLWCELQQANFFDKYQMDGVSAEHNEIYLDVAPESVSRALRTAQAAKSVKIKLTRKHCPCLTLAVELLTVTGCSRVVTHDIPVYVVPRQIWCDYREPSMPDFDVVEANQKGEMNLKIETELLTVTTHFHDLGKAPWVSDGTQQRSGEERDPEEMASARTDIRKLLQFVSSQLMTPKKAVCNIVDNSLLHFTMFHEDHILQYFIPAMTL
;
A
#
# COMPACT_ATOMS: atom_id res chain seq x y z
N MET A 1 1.27 -25.42 2.97
CA MET A 1 0.80 -24.16 2.36
C MET A 1 0.50 -24.35 0.89
N ARG A 2 -0.67 -23.90 0.45
CA ARG A 2 -1.11 -23.89 -0.96
C ARG A 2 -1.79 -22.55 -1.22
N PHE A 3 -1.58 -21.97 -2.40
CA PHE A 3 -2.28 -20.76 -2.81
C PHE A 3 -2.58 -20.81 -4.30
N ARG A 4 -3.80 -20.44 -4.66
CA ARG A 4 -4.26 -20.32 -6.03
C ARG A 4 -5.33 -19.22 -6.10
N ALA A 5 -5.08 -18.22 -6.93
CA ALA A 5 -6.05 -17.21 -7.28
C ALA A 5 -6.22 -17.09 -8.81
N LYS A 6 -7.36 -16.58 -9.25
CA LYS A 6 -7.65 -16.31 -10.67
C LYS A 6 -8.39 -14.99 -10.81
N LEU A 7 -7.89 -14.13 -11.71
CA LEU A 7 -8.61 -12.96 -12.22
C LEU A 7 -9.08 -13.25 -13.64
N VAL A 8 -10.33 -12.91 -13.97
CA VAL A 8 -10.91 -13.04 -15.31
C VAL A 8 -11.37 -11.69 -15.86
N ASP A 9 -11.90 -10.82 -15.00
CA ASP A 9 -12.33 -9.49 -15.41
C ASP A 9 -11.14 -8.59 -15.79
N VAL A 10 -11.24 -7.93 -16.96
CA VAL A 10 -10.18 -7.08 -17.51
C VAL A 10 -9.97 -5.81 -16.67
N GLY A 11 -11.03 -5.29 -16.05
CA GLY A 11 -10.96 -4.18 -15.11
C GLY A 11 -10.14 -4.56 -13.88
N CYS A 12 -10.48 -5.67 -13.25
CA CYS A 12 -9.79 -6.23 -12.08
C CYS A 12 -8.32 -6.55 -12.37
N ILE A 13 -8.02 -7.14 -13.53
CA ILE A 13 -6.64 -7.41 -13.97
C ILE A 13 -5.85 -6.11 -14.08
N ASN A 14 -6.38 -5.10 -14.78
CA ASN A 14 -5.69 -3.83 -14.97
C ASN A 14 -5.54 -3.04 -13.66
N HIS A 15 -6.55 -3.09 -12.79
CA HIS A 15 -6.49 -2.52 -11.45
C HIS A 15 -5.37 -3.16 -10.62
N PHE A 16 -5.33 -4.49 -10.56
CA PHE A 16 -4.29 -5.22 -9.84
C PHE A 16 -2.87 -4.91 -10.37
N ILE A 17 -2.72 -4.79 -11.70
CA ILE A 17 -1.44 -4.36 -12.33
C ILE A 17 -1.05 -2.95 -11.89
N ARG A 18 -1.98 -2.00 -11.92
CA ARG A 18 -1.72 -0.59 -11.53
C ARG A 18 -1.32 -0.51 -10.06
N LEU A 19 -1.99 -1.25 -9.19
CA LEU A 19 -1.68 -1.32 -7.77
C LEU A 19 -0.27 -1.88 -7.53
N LEU A 20 0.08 -3.02 -8.14
CA LEU A 20 1.43 -3.59 -8.01
C LEU A 20 2.52 -2.67 -8.58
N THR A 21 2.20 -1.91 -9.63
CA THR A 21 3.12 -0.92 -10.21
C THR A 21 3.26 0.32 -9.32
N CYS A 22 2.20 0.73 -8.63
CA CYS A 22 2.27 1.76 -7.59
C CYS A 22 3.20 1.29 -6.46
N ILE A 23 2.98 0.08 -5.94
CA ILE A 23 3.81 -0.51 -4.88
C ILE A 23 5.27 -0.67 -5.32
N SER A 24 5.55 -1.07 -6.58
CA SER A 24 6.93 -1.22 -7.08
C SER A 24 7.69 0.10 -7.19
N LYS A 25 6.99 1.22 -7.34
CA LYS A 25 7.60 2.56 -7.27
C LYS A 25 7.88 2.99 -5.83
N LEU A 26 7.13 2.48 -4.85
CA LEU A 26 7.31 2.81 -3.43
C LEU A 26 8.40 1.96 -2.77
N THR A 27 8.53 0.69 -3.15
CA THR A 27 9.52 -0.22 -2.59
C THR A 27 10.05 -1.26 -3.58
N LYS A 28 11.33 -1.64 -3.38
CA LYS A 28 12.00 -2.71 -4.13
C LYS A 28 11.60 -4.11 -3.66
N ALA A 29 11.22 -4.25 -2.39
CA ALA A 29 10.84 -5.51 -1.77
C ALA A 29 9.71 -5.29 -0.76
N CYS A 30 8.76 -6.21 -0.69
CA CYS A 30 7.70 -6.17 0.30
C CYS A 30 7.28 -7.60 0.68
N THR A 31 6.59 -7.72 1.79
CA THR A 31 5.98 -8.97 2.22
C THR A 31 4.52 -8.98 1.79
N MET A 32 4.17 -9.97 0.98
CA MET A 32 2.81 -10.28 0.58
C MET A 32 2.21 -11.26 1.57
N ARG A 33 1.20 -10.82 2.32
CA ARG A 33 0.43 -11.64 3.27
C ARG A 33 -0.88 -12.06 2.63
N ILE A 34 -1.11 -13.35 2.56
CA ILE A 34 -2.30 -13.99 1.99
C ILE A 34 -3.13 -14.52 3.15
N THR A 35 -4.38 -14.06 3.25
CA THR A 35 -5.38 -14.51 4.23
C THR A 35 -6.63 -14.97 3.48
N PRO A 36 -7.62 -15.62 4.13
CA PRO A 36 -8.84 -16.06 3.45
C PRO A 36 -9.62 -14.93 2.77
N ASP A 37 -9.63 -13.74 3.38
CA ASP A 37 -10.49 -12.62 2.97
C ASP A 37 -9.72 -11.47 2.31
N HIS A 38 -8.42 -11.33 2.63
CA HIS A 38 -7.61 -10.20 2.23
C HIS A 38 -6.24 -10.61 1.71
N LEU A 39 -5.73 -9.80 0.78
CA LEU A 39 -4.34 -9.80 0.37
C LEU A 39 -3.70 -8.51 0.88
N HIS A 40 -2.58 -8.60 1.59
CA HIS A 40 -1.86 -7.43 2.08
C HIS A 40 -0.46 -7.34 1.48
N PHE A 41 0.00 -6.12 1.21
CA PHE A 41 1.40 -5.83 0.88
C PHE A 41 1.97 -4.90 1.95
N THR A 42 3.05 -5.34 2.57
CA THR A 42 3.60 -4.68 3.75
C THR A 42 5.09 -4.48 3.59
N LEU A 43 5.60 -3.35 4.06
CA LEU A 43 7.02 -3.14 4.21
C LEU A 43 7.37 -3.18 5.69
N SER A 44 8.15 -4.19 6.08
CA SER A 44 8.78 -4.25 7.40
C SER A 44 10.27 -3.99 7.19
N ASP A 45 10.70 -2.75 7.39
CA ASP A 45 12.11 -2.45 7.46
C ASP A 45 12.57 -2.58 8.92
N ARG A 46 13.32 -3.65 9.19
CA ARG A 46 13.91 -3.93 10.51
C ARG A 46 15.08 -3.01 10.84
N ALA A 47 15.60 -2.24 9.89
CA ALA A 47 16.90 -1.59 10.01
C ALA A 47 16.86 -0.18 10.62
N SER A 48 15.69 0.47 10.74
CA SER A 48 15.62 1.77 11.41
C SER A 48 14.23 2.06 12.00
N GLN A 49 14.18 2.35 13.31
CA GLN A 49 13.06 3.11 13.86
C GLN A 49 13.11 4.49 13.20
N GLY A 50 12.21 4.72 12.23
CA GLY A 50 12.33 5.83 11.25
C GLY A 50 12.50 5.37 9.80
N ALA A 51 12.25 4.11 9.48
CA ALA A 51 12.08 3.67 8.09
C ALA A 51 10.69 4.05 7.55
N MET A 52 10.59 4.17 6.22
CA MET A 52 9.28 4.36 5.58
C MET A 52 8.40 3.14 5.83
N GLY A 53 7.10 3.35 5.99
CA GLY A 53 6.12 2.28 6.13
C GLY A 53 5.24 2.18 4.89
N LEU A 54 4.86 0.97 4.52
CA LEU A 54 3.85 0.70 3.50
C LEU A 54 2.91 -0.37 4.05
N TRP A 55 1.61 -0.08 4.06
CA TRP A 55 0.57 -1.05 4.32
C TRP A 55 -0.50 -0.92 3.26
N CYS A 56 -0.70 -1.97 2.46
CA CYS A 56 -1.73 -2.01 1.44
C CYS A 56 -2.60 -3.22 1.68
N GLU A 57 -3.92 -3.03 1.69
CA GLU A 57 -4.90 -4.06 1.95
C GLU A 57 -5.92 -4.11 0.81
N LEU A 58 -6.12 -5.30 0.24
CA LEU A 58 -7.06 -5.56 -0.84
C LEU A 58 -8.06 -6.62 -0.37
N GLN A 59 -9.35 -6.37 -0.59
CA GLN A 59 -10.39 -7.36 -0.38
C GLN A 59 -10.41 -8.35 -1.54
N GLN A 60 -10.14 -9.64 -1.28
CA GLN A 60 -9.95 -10.62 -2.36
C GLN A 60 -11.20 -10.79 -3.23
N ALA A 61 -12.39 -10.69 -2.62
CA ALA A 61 -13.68 -10.87 -3.29
C ALA A 61 -13.92 -9.85 -4.42
N ASN A 62 -13.26 -8.69 -4.38
CA ASN A 62 -13.43 -7.64 -5.38
C ASN A 62 -12.55 -7.86 -6.61
N PHE A 63 -11.53 -8.73 -6.52
CA PHE A 63 -10.55 -8.93 -7.60
C PHE A 63 -10.57 -10.34 -8.21
N PHE A 64 -10.83 -11.37 -7.39
CA PHE A 64 -10.54 -12.75 -7.77
C PHE A 64 -11.83 -13.57 -7.94
N ASP A 65 -12.09 -14.05 -9.16
CA ASP A 65 -13.16 -15.02 -9.44
C ASP A 65 -12.97 -16.36 -8.70
N LYS A 66 -11.71 -16.71 -8.42
CA LYS A 66 -11.36 -17.89 -7.62
C LYS A 66 -10.22 -17.51 -6.70
N TYR A 67 -10.39 -17.78 -5.42
CA TYR A 67 -9.36 -17.58 -4.41
C TYR A 67 -9.38 -18.78 -3.46
N GLN A 68 -8.28 -19.51 -3.41
CA GLN A 68 -8.13 -20.72 -2.60
C GLN A 68 -6.76 -20.70 -1.96
N MET A 69 -6.74 -20.81 -0.63
CA MET A 69 -5.50 -20.86 0.13
C MET A 69 -5.63 -21.84 1.29
N ASP A 70 -4.52 -22.52 1.58
CA ASP A 70 -4.34 -23.31 2.79
C ASP A 70 -3.04 -22.87 3.43
N GLY A 71 -3.09 -22.38 4.67
CA GLY A 71 -1.95 -21.90 5.42
C GLY A 71 -1.08 -23.04 5.95
N VAL A 72 -0.47 -22.80 7.11
CA VAL A 72 0.35 -23.81 7.80
C VAL A 72 -0.52 -24.75 8.63
N SER A 73 -1.60 -24.22 9.25
CA SER A 73 -2.54 -24.96 10.08
C SER A 73 -3.91 -24.27 10.06
N ALA A 74 -4.94 -24.92 10.61
CA ALA A 74 -6.28 -24.31 10.73
C ALA A 74 -6.28 -23.05 11.62
N GLU A 75 -5.47 -23.05 12.69
CA GLU A 75 -5.33 -21.90 13.60
C GLU A 75 -4.50 -20.76 13.00
N HIS A 76 -3.57 -21.10 12.10
CA HIS A 76 -2.67 -20.15 11.43
C HIS A 76 -2.85 -20.28 9.92
N ASN A 77 -4.06 -19.96 9.45
CA ASN A 77 -4.45 -20.07 8.06
C ASN A 77 -4.01 -18.84 7.23
N GLU A 78 -2.71 -18.55 7.28
CA GLU A 78 -2.09 -17.41 6.61
C GLU A 78 -0.81 -17.85 5.90
N ILE A 79 -0.39 -17.10 4.88
CA ILE A 79 0.85 -17.32 4.14
C ILE A 79 1.57 -15.98 3.96
N TYR A 80 2.83 -15.91 4.37
CA TYR A 80 3.67 -14.72 4.20
C TYR A 80 4.81 -15.02 3.23
N LEU A 81 4.91 -14.19 2.20
CA LEU A 81 5.90 -14.34 1.13
C LEU A 81 6.65 -13.02 0.92
N ASP A 82 7.97 -13.04 0.98
CA ASP A 82 8.75 -11.90 0.50
C ASP A 82 8.81 -11.94 -1.02
N VAL A 83 8.39 -10.82 -1.61
CA VAL A 83 8.27 -10.65 -3.05
C VAL A 83 8.93 -9.34 -3.46
N ALA A 84 9.47 -9.31 -4.67
CA ALA A 84 9.86 -8.07 -5.33
C ALA A 84 8.68 -7.58 -6.19
N PRO A 85 7.98 -6.49 -5.82
CA PRO A 85 6.80 -6.00 -6.55
C PRO A 85 7.10 -5.74 -8.02
N GLU A 86 8.30 -5.24 -8.32
CA GLU A 86 8.76 -4.97 -9.69
C GLU A 86 8.79 -6.24 -10.56
N SER A 87 9.18 -7.39 -10.00
CA SER A 87 9.17 -8.67 -10.72
C SER A 87 7.74 -9.13 -11.03
N VAL A 88 6.82 -8.93 -10.10
CA VAL A 88 5.39 -9.27 -10.27
C VAL A 88 4.73 -8.33 -11.29
N SER A 89 4.91 -7.02 -11.13
CA SER A 89 4.42 -6.00 -12.08
C SER A 89 4.95 -6.28 -13.49
N ARG A 90 6.23 -6.59 -13.63
CA ARG A 90 6.87 -6.95 -14.91
C ARG A 90 6.24 -8.17 -15.57
N ALA A 91 6.02 -9.24 -14.81
CA ALA A 91 5.41 -10.46 -15.32
C ALA A 91 3.95 -10.25 -15.74
N LEU A 92 3.26 -9.26 -15.17
CA LEU A 92 1.89 -8.90 -15.51
C LEU A 92 1.78 -7.81 -16.59
N ARG A 93 2.89 -7.25 -17.11
CA ARG A 93 2.82 -6.25 -18.19
C ARG A 93 2.10 -6.78 -19.43
N THR A 94 2.29 -8.05 -19.75
CA THR A 94 1.60 -8.70 -20.88
C THR A 94 0.13 -9.01 -20.59
N ALA A 95 -0.34 -8.82 -19.35
CA ALA A 95 -1.67 -9.20 -18.93
C ALA A 95 -2.75 -8.12 -19.12
N GLN A 96 -2.40 -6.92 -19.59
CA GLN A 96 -3.36 -5.81 -19.76
C GLN A 96 -4.57 -6.15 -20.65
N ALA A 97 -4.33 -6.98 -21.68
CA ALA A 97 -5.35 -7.51 -22.59
C ALA A 97 -5.53 -9.02 -22.43
N ALA A 98 -5.20 -9.57 -21.25
CA ALA A 98 -5.38 -10.99 -20.99
C ALA A 98 -6.85 -11.33 -20.75
N LYS A 99 -7.22 -12.53 -21.18
CA LYS A 99 -8.50 -13.16 -20.88
C LYS A 99 -8.56 -13.64 -19.42
N SER A 100 -7.44 -14.11 -18.87
CA SER A 100 -7.35 -14.40 -17.44
C SER A 100 -5.91 -14.43 -16.93
N VAL A 101 -5.75 -14.19 -15.64
CA VAL A 101 -4.48 -14.33 -14.93
C VAL A 101 -4.67 -15.32 -13.79
N LYS A 102 -3.84 -16.38 -13.74
CA LYS A 102 -3.82 -17.34 -12.64
C LYS A 102 -2.56 -17.13 -11.83
N ILE A 103 -2.70 -16.94 -10.53
CA ILE A 103 -1.61 -16.76 -9.58
C ILE A 103 -1.55 -18.01 -8.71
N LYS A 104 -0.37 -18.62 -8.56
CA LYS A 104 -0.20 -19.85 -7.77
C LYS A 104 1.10 -19.85 -6.99
N LEU A 105 1.07 -20.33 -5.76
CA LEU A 105 2.28 -20.72 -5.05
C LEU A 105 2.68 -22.13 -5.50
N THR A 106 3.87 -22.28 -6.07
CA THR A 106 4.40 -23.55 -6.56
C THR A 106 5.77 -23.83 -5.95
N ARG A 107 6.17 -25.11 -5.95
CA ARG A 107 7.52 -25.54 -5.57
C ARG A 107 8.20 -26.09 -6.80
N LYS A 108 9.17 -25.34 -7.33
CA LYS A 108 10.08 -25.78 -8.40
C LYS A 108 11.40 -26.20 -7.74
N HIS A 109 12.52 -25.64 -8.18
CA HIS A 109 13.80 -25.73 -7.45
C HIS A 109 13.78 -24.91 -6.15
N CYS A 110 12.99 -23.83 -6.12
CA CYS A 110 12.67 -23.02 -4.94
C CYS A 110 11.16 -22.73 -4.90
N PRO A 111 10.63 -22.15 -3.81
CA PRO A 111 9.26 -21.61 -3.80
C PRO A 111 9.13 -20.50 -4.85
N CYS A 112 8.10 -20.60 -5.70
CA CYS A 112 7.83 -19.61 -6.73
C CYS A 112 6.38 -19.15 -6.67
N LEU A 113 6.17 -17.86 -6.89
CA LEU A 113 4.88 -17.30 -7.28
C LEU A 113 4.76 -17.41 -8.81
N THR A 114 4.03 -18.42 -9.26
CA THR A 114 3.79 -18.68 -10.68
C THR A 114 2.59 -17.88 -11.16
N LEU A 115 2.81 -17.06 -12.19
CA LEU A 115 1.79 -16.25 -12.87
C LEU A 115 1.56 -16.83 -14.27
N ALA A 116 0.38 -17.36 -14.53
CA ALA A 116 -0.03 -17.86 -15.85
C ALA A 116 -1.07 -16.92 -16.47
N VAL A 117 -0.65 -16.19 -17.50
CA VAL A 117 -1.44 -15.19 -18.22
C VAL A 117 -1.99 -15.82 -19.50
N GLU A 118 -3.31 -15.95 -19.58
CA GLU A 118 -4.03 -16.46 -20.74
C GLU A 118 -4.39 -15.30 -21.68
N LEU A 119 -3.77 -15.29 -22.85
CA LEU A 119 -3.97 -14.29 -23.91
C LEU A 119 -4.86 -14.87 -25.01
N LEU A 120 -5.63 -14.01 -25.68
CA LEU A 120 -6.35 -14.33 -26.90
C LEU A 120 -5.52 -13.88 -28.11
N THR A 121 -5.33 -14.77 -29.09
CA THR A 121 -4.72 -14.39 -30.37
C THR A 121 -5.76 -13.90 -31.36
N VAL A 122 -5.32 -13.14 -32.35
CA VAL A 122 -6.15 -12.66 -33.48
C VAL A 122 -6.82 -13.82 -34.23
N THR A 123 -6.23 -15.02 -34.20
CA THR A 123 -6.76 -16.25 -34.78
C THR A 123 -7.75 -17.01 -33.89
N GLY A 124 -8.12 -16.46 -32.72
CA GLY A 124 -9.02 -17.11 -31.76
C GLY A 124 -8.41 -18.24 -30.93
N CYS A 125 -7.12 -18.54 -31.12
CA CYS A 125 -6.39 -19.50 -30.29
C CYS A 125 -5.97 -18.86 -28.96
N SER A 126 -5.99 -19.64 -27.88
CA SER A 126 -5.46 -19.18 -26.59
C SER A 126 -3.97 -19.47 -26.49
N ARG A 127 -3.19 -18.49 -26.01
CA ARG A 127 -1.78 -18.67 -25.64
C ARG A 127 -1.62 -18.39 -24.15
N VAL A 128 -0.79 -19.18 -23.48
CA VAL A 128 -0.51 -19.00 -22.06
C VAL A 128 0.96 -18.61 -21.90
N VAL A 129 1.19 -17.43 -21.32
CA VAL A 129 2.53 -16.99 -20.90
C VAL A 129 2.66 -17.27 -19.42
N THR A 130 3.68 -18.03 -19.03
CA THR A 130 3.91 -18.39 -17.62
C THR A 130 5.21 -17.76 -17.13
N HIS A 131 5.14 -17.06 -16.00
CA HIS A 131 6.29 -16.51 -15.30
C HIS A 131 6.40 -17.17 -13.92
N ASP A 132 7.56 -17.76 -13.62
CA ASP A 132 7.87 -18.30 -12.30
C ASP A 132 8.75 -17.30 -11.56
N ILE A 133 8.19 -16.60 -10.57
CA ILE A 133 8.91 -15.59 -9.78
C ILE A 133 9.39 -16.24 -8.47
N PRO A 134 10.69 -16.36 -8.21
CA PRO A 134 11.18 -16.86 -6.93
C PRO A 134 10.68 -16.00 -5.76
N VAL A 135 10.25 -16.65 -4.69
CA VAL A 135 9.79 -15.99 -3.46
C VAL A 135 10.43 -16.64 -2.24
N TYR A 136 10.57 -15.87 -1.17
CA TYR A 136 10.99 -16.40 0.12
C TYR A 136 9.77 -16.56 1.03
N VAL A 137 9.66 -17.70 1.69
CA VAL A 137 8.58 -17.97 2.64
C VAL A 137 9.01 -17.46 4.00
N VAL A 138 8.28 -16.47 4.52
CA VAL A 138 8.62 -15.82 5.78
C VAL A 138 8.35 -16.75 6.97
N PRO A 139 9.35 -16.99 7.85
CA PRO A 139 9.18 -17.80 9.05
C PRO A 139 8.13 -17.24 10.02
N ARG A 140 7.39 -18.14 10.69
CA ARG A 140 6.29 -17.77 11.61
C ARG A 140 6.72 -16.93 12.80
N GLN A 141 7.96 -17.10 13.25
CA GLN A 141 8.51 -16.42 14.43
C GLN A 141 8.48 -14.90 14.29
N ILE A 142 8.40 -14.40 13.06
CA ILE A 142 8.47 -12.98 12.76
C ILE A 142 7.20 -12.42 12.11
N TRP A 143 6.10 -13.18 12.10
CA TRP A 143 4.84 -12.72 11.49
C TRP A 143 4.23 -11.50 12.21
N CYS A 144 4.54 -11.29 13.50
CA CYS A 144 4.11 -10.11 14.25
C CYS A 144 4.62 -8.80 13.66
N ASP A 145 5.78 -8.82 13.00
CA ASP A 145 6.46 -7.62 12.46
C ASP A 145 5.81 -7.11 11.16
N TYR A 146 4.81 -7.83 10.64
CA TYR A 146 4.10 -7.56 9.39
C TYR A 146 2.59 -7.37 9.64
N ARG A 147 2.21 -7.04 10.87
CA ARG A 147 0.85 -6.60 11.20
C ARG A 147 0.66 -5.15 10.77
N GLU A 148 -0.60 -4.73 10.66
CA GLU A 148 -0.92 -3.33 10.42
C GLU A 148 -0.29 -2.49 11.54
N PRO A 149 0.48 -1.45 11.20
CA PRO A 149 1.06 -0.58 12.21
C PRO A 149 -0.06 0.14 12.95
N SER A 150 -0.05 0.06 14.29
CA SER A 150 -0.93 0.90 15.10
C SER A 150 -0.51 2.36 14.90
N MET A 151 -1.46 3.18 14.48
CA MET A 151 -1.22 4.61 14.35
C MET A 151 -0.99 5.19 15.76
N PRO A 152 0.12 5.92 16.01
CA PRO A 152 0.30 6.62 17.28
C PRO A 152 -0.81 7.66 17.45
N ASP A 153 -1.19 7.98 18.69
CA ASP A 153 -2.14 9.07 18.94
C ASP A 153 -1.62 10.35 18.29
N PHE A 154 -2.45 10.91 17.42
CA PHE A 154 -2.17 12.15 16.73
C PHE A 154 -3.27 13.15 17.03
N ASP A 155 -2.88 14.42 17.13
CA ASP A 155 -3.81 15.52 16.98
C ASP A 155 -4.18 15.56 15.49
N VAL A 156 -5.47 15.44 15.21
CA VAL A 156 -5.99 15.39 13.84
C VAL A 156 -5.69 16.74 13.19
N VAL A 157 -4.68 16.75 12.34
CA VAL A 157 -4.28 17.95 11.63
C VAL A 157 -4.09 17.58 10.16
N GLU A 158 -5.23 17.50 9.48
CA GLU A 158 -5.33 18.01 8.12
C GLU A 158 -5.04 19.50 8.24
N ALA A 159 -4.05 20.02 7.51
CA ALA A 159 -4.02 21.47 7.33
C ALA A 159 -3.99 22.19 8.71
N ASN A 160 -4.37 23.43 8.93
CA ASN A 160 -4.83 23.86 10.26
C ASN A 160 -6.30 23.45 10.46
N GLN A 161 -6.92 23.70 11.62
CA GLN A 161 -8.35 23.37 11.83
C GLN A 161 -9.32 24.16 10.90
N LYS A 162 -8.79 25.06 10.06
CA LYS A 162 -9.51 25.78 9.00
C LYS A 162 -9.41 25.13 7.62
N GLY A 163 -8.67 24.02 7.46
CA GLY A 163 -8.51 23.35 6.17
C GLY A 163 -7.42 23.97 5.28
N GLU A 164 -6.40 24.61 5.87
CA GLU A 164 -5.27 25.20 5.15
C GLU A 164 -3.96 24.42 5.36
N MET A 165 -3.34 23.91 4.30
CA MET A 165 -2.10 23.14 4.39
C MET A 165 -0.97 23.88 3.68
N ASN A 166 0.22 23.90 4.28
CA ASN A 166 1.39 24.54 3.69
C ASN A 166 2.46 23.50 3.34
N LEU A 167 2.94 23.54 2.10
CA LEU A 167 4.16 22.84 1.69
C LEU A 167 5.29 23.87 1.58
N LYS A 168 6.24 23.81 2.52
CA LYS A 168 7.37 24.75 2.60
C LYS A 168 8.68 24.07 2.22
N ILE A 169 9.47 24.72 1.38
CA ILE A 169 10.87 24.40 1.09
C ILE A 169 11.71 25.61 1.52
N GLU A 170 12.69 25.37 2.38
CA GLU A 170 13.55 26.42 2.93
C GLU A 170 15.01 26.05 2.71
N THR A 171 15.76 26.99 2.13
CA THR A 171 17.20 26.89 1.84
C THR A 171 17.87 28.20 2.27
N GLU A 172 19.20 28.25 2.27
CA GLU A 172 19.96 29.47 2.62
C GLU A 172 19.66 30.67 1.71
N LEU A 173 19.25 30.40 0.46
CA LEU A 173 19.07 31.43 -0.57
C LEU A 173 17.61 31.84 -0.77
N LEU A 174 16.67 30.90 -0.56
CA LEU A 174 15.26 31.13 -0.83
C LEU A 174 14.37 30.24 0.04
N THR A 175 13.16 30.75 0.27
CA THR A 175 12.03 29.98 0.79
C THR A 175 10.92 29.99 -0.24
N VAL A 176 10.40 28.81 -0.55
CA VAL A 176 9.22 28.62 -1.41
C VAL A 176 8.15 27.96 -0.57
N THR A 177 6.98 28.58 -0.50
CA THR A 177 5.81 28.02 0.19
C THR A 177 4.66 27.92 -0.80
N THR A 178 4.06 26.74 -0.88
CA THR A 178 2.80 26.52 -1.58
C THR A 178 1.69 26.36 -0.55
N HIS A 179 0.63 27.15 -0.72
CA HIS A 179 -0.50 27.18 0.17
C HIS A 179 -1.68 26.44 -0.47
N PHE A 180 -2.27 25.50 0.26
CA PHE A 180 -3.49 24.80 -0.09
C PHE A 180 -4.60 25.29 0.84
N HIS A 181 -5.77 25.57 0.28
CA HIS A 181 -6.95 26.06 1.00
C HIS A 181 -8.14 25.16 0.70
N ASP A 182 -9.23 25.33 1.45
CA ASP A 182 -10.50 24.61 1.25
C ASP A 182 -10.36 23.08 1.33
N LEU A 183 -9.45 22.58 2.17
CA LEU A 183 -9.32 21.15 2.41
C LEU A 183 -10.47 20.68 3.32
N GLY A 184 -11.08 19.54 2.97
CA GLY A 184 -12.16 18.94 3.74
C GLY A 184 -11.69 18.50 5.13
N LYS A 185 -12.62 18.50 6.10
CA LYS A 185 -12.37 18.02 7.46
C LYS A 185 -12.61 16.52 7.59
N ALA A 186 -11.79 15.83 8.37
CA ALA A 186 -11.97 14.43 8.67
C ALA A 186 -13.29 14.21 9.46
N PRO A 187 -14.17 13.27 9.05
CA PRO A 187 -15.52 13.14 9.61
C PRO A 187 -15.56 12.73 11.09
N TRP A 188 -14.48 12.20 11.65
CA TRP A 188 -14.38 11.83 13.08
C TRP A 188 -14.31 13.03 14.03
N VAL A 189 -14.20 14.25 13.51
CA VAL A 189 -14.26 15.49 14.30
C VAL A 189 -15.73 15.85 14.64
N SER A 190 -16.71 15.11 14.12
CA SER A 190 -18.14 15.41 14.29
C SER A 190 -18.91 14.23 14.90
N ASP A 191 -18.76 14.02 16.22
CA ASP A 191 -19.87 13.73 17.14
C ASP A 191 -19.35 13.45 18.56
N GLY A 192 -19.13 14.53 19.33
CA GLY A 192 -19.44 14.64 20.77
C GLY A 192 -19.10 13.54 21.79
N THR A 193 -18.27 12.52 21.49
CA THR A 193 -18.09 11.37 22.41
C THR A 193 -16.66 10.89 22.64
N GLN A 194 -15.65 11.70 22.33
CA GLN A 194 -14.33 11.48 22.94
C GLN A 194 -13.99 12.66 23.86
N GLN A 195 -14.22 12.48 25.16
CA GLN A 195 -13.50 13.22 26.19
C GLN A 195 -12.00 12.90 26.04
N ARG A 196 -11.30 13.66 25.20
CA ARG A 196 -9.84 13.69 25.19
C ARG A 196 -9.39 14.77 26.17
N SER A 197 -8.63 14.34 27.18
CA SER A 197 -8.05 15.18 28.24
C SER A 197 -6.76 15.88 27.77
N GLY A 198 -6.82 16.57 26.63
CA GLY A 198 -5.73 17.38 26.10
C GLY A 198 -6.20 18.82 25.93
N GLU A 199 -5.34 19.79 26.23
CA GLU A 199 -5.60 21.22 25.99
C GLU A 199 -6.09 21.43 24.55
N GLU A 200 -7.20 22.16 24.37
CA GLU A 200 -7.69 22.55 23.04
C GLU A 200 -6.59 23.36 22.34
N ARG A 201 -5.87 22.74 21.40
CA ARG A 201 -4.89 23.41 20.54
C ARG A 201 -5.58 24.54 19.77
N ASP A 202 -4.88 25.66 19.63
CA ASP A 202 -5.36 26.81 18.86
C ASP A 202 -5.73 26.34 17.43
N PRO A 203 -6.95 26.61 16.95
CA PRO A 203 -7.39 26.24 15.61
C PRO A 203 -6.49 26.73 14.47
N GLU A 204 -5.70 27.78 14.70
CA GLU A 204 -4.76 28.35 13.74
C GLU A 204 -3.36 27.73 13.81
N GLU A 205 -3.03 26.98 14.87
CA GLU A 205 -1.73 26.33 15.03
C GLU A 205 -1.56 25.21 14.00
N MET A 206 -0.42 25.21 13.31
CA MET A 206 -0.10 24.20 12.30
C MET A 206 0.76 23.10 12.92
N ALA A 207 0.28 21.85 12.88
CA ALA A 207 1.17 20.70 13.04
C ALA A 207 2.14 20.64 11.85
N SER A 208 3.40 20.34 12.11
CA SER A 208 4.43 20.35 11.08
C SER A 208 5.33 19.12 11.15
N ALA A 209 5.77 18.61 10.00
CA ALA A 209 6.74 17.53 9.95
C ALA A 209 7.73 17.77 8.81
N ARG A 210 9.02 17.86 9.16
CA ARG A 210 10.09 18.02 8.19
C ARG A 210 10.50 16.66 7.62
N THR A 211 10.33 16.43 6.32
CA THR A 211 10.63 15.13 5.68
C THR A 211 11.55 15.27 4.48
N ASP A 212 12.11 14.15 4.00
CA ASP A 212 12.86 14.11 2.74
C ASP A 212 11.89 14.26 1.56
N ILE A 213 11.99 15.37 0.84
CA ILE A 213 11.15 15.69 -0.33
C ILE A 213 11.15 14.59 -1.39
N ARG A 214 12.24 13.83 -1.52
CA ARG A 214 12.34 12.74 -2.50
C ARG A 214 11.38 11.61 -2.17
N LYS A 215 11.13 11.34 -0.87
CA LYS A 215 10.16 10.33 -0.41
C LYS A 215 8.73 10.77 -0.69
N LEU A 216 8.42 12.05 -0.47
CA LEU A 216 7.13 12.63 -0.81
C LEU A 216 6.89 12.60 -2.33
N LEU A 217 7.89 13.00 -3.12
CA LEU A 217 7.83 12.96 -4.58
C LEU A 217 7.66 11.52 -5.09
N GLN A 218 8.35 10.55 -4.50
CA GLN A 218 8.21 9.14 -4.81
C GLN A 218 6.77 8.67 -4.56
N PHE A 219 6.18 9.06 -3.43
CA PHE A 219 4.78 8.75 -3.12
C PHE A 219 3.80 9.35 -4.12
N VAL A 220 3.88 10.66 -4.37
CA VAL A 220 2.98 11.37 -5.29
C VAL A 220 3.11 10.81 -6.71
N SER A 221 4.33 10.56 -7.19
CA SER A 221 4.59 10.01 -8.54
C SER A 221 4.22 8.54 -8.69
N SER A 222 4.01 7.83 -7.58
CA SER A 222 3.57 6.44 -7.58
C SER A 222 2.06 6.29 -7.75
N GLN A 223 1.28 7.35 -7.49
CA GLN A 223 -0.17 7.30 -7.60
C GLN A 223 -0.57 7.18 -9.08
N LEU A 224 -0.94 5.96 -9.48
CA LEU A 224 -1.40 5.62 -10.83
C LEU A 224 -2.92 5.50 -10.94
N MET A 225 -3.60 5.72 -9.82
CA MET A 225 -5.05 5.61 -9.67
C MET A 225 -5.53 6.80 -8.87
N THR A 226 -6.69 7.32 -9.25
CA THR A 226 -7.31 8.40 -8.50
C THR A 226 -8.02 7.81 -7.28
N PRO A 227 -7.66 8.19 -6.05
CA PRO A 227 -8.38 7.78 -4.86
C PRO A 227 -9.79 8.38 -4.84
N LYS A 228 -10.74 7.69 -4.19
CA LYS A 228 -12.03 8.27 -3.81
C LYS A 228 -11.86 9.28 -2.68
N LYS A 229 -10.91 9.01 -1.79
CA LYS A 229 -10.54 9.88 -0.67
C LYS A 229 -9.05 9.74 -0.38
N ALA A 230 -8.37 10.85 -0.19
CA ALA A 230 -6.99 10.90 0.28
C ALA A 230 -6.96 11.64 1.62
N VAL A 231 -6.29 11.06 2.60
CA VAL A 231 -6.09 11.65 3.93
C VAL A 231 -4.59 11.79 4.15
N CYS A 232 -4.15 12.98 4.56
CA CYS A 232 -2.79 13.25 4.99
C CYS A 232 -2.85 13.62 6.47
N ASN A 233 -2.24 12.81 7.32
CA ASN A 233 -2.12 13.08 8.74
C ASN A 233 -0.69 13.54 9.01
N ILE A 234 -0.55 14.69 9.66
CA ILE A 234 0.74 15.24 10.08
C ILE A 234 0.88 15.02 11.58
N VAL A 235 1.77 14.10 11.98
CA VAL A 235 2.13 13.91 13.38
C VAL A 235 3.30 14.82 13.67
N ASP A 236 3.07 15.81 14.53
CA ASP A 236 4.00 16.91 14.77
C ASP A 236 5.43 16.42 15.08
N ASN A 237 6.39 16.91 14.31
CA ASN A 237 7.81 16.55 14.33
C ASN A 237 8.12 15.04 14.27
N SER A 238 7.16 14.19 13.88
CA SER A 238 7.30 12.74 13.96
C SER A 238 7.18 12.06 12.60
N LEU A 239 6.05 12.20 11.91
CA LEU A 239 5.82 11.54 10.62
C LEU A 239 4.68 12.18 9.82
N LEU A 240 4.71 11.97 8.51
CA LEU A 240 3.57 12.12 7.61
C LEU A 240 2.97 10.74 7.35
N HIS A 241 1.64 10.62 7.47
CA HIS A 241 0.91 9.41 7.14
C HIS A 241 -0.16 9.70 6.09
N PHE A 242 -0.02 9.07 4.93
CA PHE A 242 -1.00 9.15 3.84
C PHE A 242 -1.88 7.91 3.85
N THR A 243 -3.19 8.08 3.84
CA THR A 243 -4.16 7.02 3.60
C THR A 243 -4.94 7.30 2.33
N MET A 244 -4.78 6.43 1.34
CA MET A 244 -5.47 6.50 0.06
C MET A 244 -6.58 5.45 0.04
N PHE A 245 -7.81 5.90 -0.02
CA PHE A 245 -8.99 5.05 -0.14
C PHE A 245 -9.36 4.91 -1.61
N HIS A 246 -9.14 3.73 -2.15
CA HIS A 246 -9.70 3.31 -3.43
C HIS A 246 -10.92 2.42 -3.17
N GLU A 247 -11.69 2.12 -4.22
CA GLU A 247 -12.90 1.30 -4.10
C GLU A 247 -12.62 -0.10 -3.53
N ASP A 248 -11.53 -0.72 -3.96
CA ASP A 248 -11.26 -2.14 -3.68
C ASP A 248 -10.03 -2.36 -2.79
N HIS A 249 -9.32 -1.29 -2.42
CA HIS A 249 -8.14 -1.39 -1.59
C HIS A 249 -7.85 -0.08 -0.84
N ILE A 250 -7.14 -0.22 0.27
CA ILE A 250 -6.61 0.89 1.06
C ILE A 250 -5.09 0.85 0.98
N LEU A 251 -4.48 2.00 0.73
CA LEU A 251 -3.02 2.17 0.72
C LEU A 251 -2.63 3.19 1.79
N GLN A 252 -1.91 2.74 2.80
CA GLN A 252 -1.27 3.55 3.82
C GLN A 252 0.23 3.66 3.55
N TYR A 253 0.75 4.87 3.64
CA TYR A 253 2.16 5.16 3.44
C TYR A 253 2.69 6.13 4.50
N PHE A 254 3.80 5.76 5.13
CA PHE A 254 4.37 6.47 6.27
C PHE A 254 5.74 7.04 5.88
N ILE A 255 5.90 8.35 6.05
CA ILE A 255 7.14 9.08 5.82
C ILE A 255 7.60 9.67 7.15
N PRO A 256 8.65 9.13 7.78
CA PRO A 256 9.15 9.66 9.03
C PRO A 256 9.78 11.04 8.85
N ALA A 257 9.65 11.87 9.87
CA ALA A 257 10.32 13.16 9.97
C ALA A 257 11.84 12.95 10.09
N MET A 258 12.59 13.92 9.58
CA MET A 258 14.03 13.98 9.77
C MET A 258 14.31 14.45 11.19
N THR A 259 14.97 13.62 11.99
CA THR A 259 15.60 14.06 13.25
C THR A 259 16.76 14.98 12.92
N LEU A 260 16.70 16.23 13.41
CA LEU A 260 17.80 17.19 13.34
C LEU A 260 18.94 16.80 14.29
#